data_AF-A0A7V9HRT5-F1
#
_entry.id   AF-A0A7V9HRT5-F1
#
_cell.length_a   1.000
_cell.length_b   1.000
_cell.length_c   1.000
_cell.angle_alpha   90.00
_cell.angle_beta   90.00
_cell.angle_gamma   90.00
#
_symmetry.space_group_name_H-M   'P 1'
#
loop_
_entity.id
_entity.type
_entity.pdbx_description
1 polymer ?
#
loop_
_entity_poly.entity_id
_entity_poly.type
_entity_poly.pdbx_seq_one_letter_code
_entity_poly.pdbx_strand_id
1 'polypeptide(L)'
;MDLLLGRLREAWFSAETTYHAYHVLDGHIFGFSLWETSHTYTAEEVSNFEAKFAQTITADAFPYLHEHARQHFSEGPHREVRAFEFGLDLIVGGLTKIRDTAHVGSCRSGRNVEAAGIEPA
;
A
#
# COMPACT_ATOMS: atom_id res chain seq x y z
N MET A 1 -10.47 15.85 2.14
CA MET A 1 -11.53 15.10 2.83
C MET A 1 -12.70 14.80 1.89
N ASP A 2 -13.63 15.74 1.67
CA ASP A 2 -14.92 15.49 0.99
C ASP A 2 -14.76 14.93 -0.43
N LEU A 3 -13.88 15.54 -1.24
CA LEU A 3 -13.60 15.04 -2.60
C LEU A 3 -13.09 13.60 -2.61
N LEU A 4 -12.20 13.20 -1.69
CA LEU A 4 -11.67 11.84 -1.64
C LEU A 4 -12.77 10.84 -1.25
N LEU A 5 -13.57 11.18 -0.24
CA LEU A 5 -14.72 10.37 0.16
C LEU A 5 -15.70 10.23 -1.01
N GLY A 6 -16.02 11.31 -1.71
CA GLY A 6 -16.85 11.32 -2.91
C GLY A 6 -16.32 10.37 -4.00
N ARG A 7 -15.02 10.44 -4.32
CA ARG A 7 -14.40 9.53 -5.31
C ARG A 7 -14.49 8.06 -4.91
N LEU A 8 -14.30 7.74 -3.63
CA LEU A 8 -14.47 6.37 -3.14
C LEU A 8 -15.93 5.89 -3.27
N ARG A 9 -16.92 6.76 -3.02
CA ARG A 9 -18.34 6.44 -3.23
C ARG A 9 -18.67 6.24 -4.71
N GLU A 10 -18.17 7.11 -5.59
CA GLU A 10 -18.33 7.02 -7.05
C GLU A 10 -17.67 5.76 -7.64
N ALA A 11 -16.64 5.23 -6.97
CA ALA A 11 -16.01 3.95 -7.30
C ALA A 11 -16.80 2.71 -6.83
N TRP A 12 -18.05 2.89 -6.38
CA TRP A 12 -18.98 1.84 -5.94
C TRP A 12 -18.59 1.11 -4.65
N PHE A 13 -17.73 1.70 -3.81
CA PHE A 13 -17.51 1.18 -2.47
C PHE A 13 -18.76 1.33 -1.59
N SER A 14 -18.94 0.45 -0.60
CA SER A 14 -19.95 0.62 0.46
C SER A 14 -19.55 1.74 1.43
N ALA A 15 -20.47 2.23 2.27
CA ALA A 15 -20.15 3.32 3.19
C ALA A 15 -19.08 2.90 4.20
N GLU A 16 -19.16 1.65 4.64
CA GLU A 16 -18.18 0.99 5.52
C GLU A 16 -16.82 0.86 4.84
N THR A 17 -16.76 0.40 3.58
CA THR A 17 -15.48 0.32 2.86
C THR A 17 -14.90 1.70 2.60
N THR A 18 -15.72 2.71 2.27
CA THR A 18 -15.25 4.09 2.11
C THR A 18 -14.62 4.63 3.40
N TYR A 19 -15.22 4.37 4.57
CA TYR A 19 -14.67 4.78 5.87
C TYR A 19 -13.25 4.23 6.09
N HIS A 20 -13.07 2.93 5.89
CA HIS A 20 -11.76 2.30 6.08
C HIS A 20 -10.75 2.69 5.00
N ALA A 21 -11.15 2.73 3.73
CA ALA A 21 -10.29 3.10 2.60
C ALA A 21 -9.72 4.50 2.79
N TYR A 22 -10.55 5.44 3.27
CA TYR A 22 -10.13 6.79 3.61
C TYR A 22 -8.98 6.79 4.63
N HIS A 23 -9.17 6.13 5.77
CA HIS A 23 -8.18 6.13 6.85
C HIS A 23 -6.89 5.40 6.50
N VAL A 24 -6.95 4.34 5.68
CA VAL A 24 -5.75 3.64 5.23
C VAL A 24 -4.92 4.49 4.27
N LEU A 25 -5.58 5.20 3.33
CA LEU A 25 -4.90 6.13 2.42
C LEU A 25 -4.24 7.28 3.19
N ASP A 26 -4.99 7.92 4.09
CA ASP A 26 -4.46 8.99 4.94
C ASP A 26 -3.30 8.52 5.81
N GLY A 27 -3.45 7.35 6.43
CA GLY A 27 -2.41 6.75 7.27
C GLY A 27 -1.12 6.48 6.49
N HIS A 28 -1.24 6.00 5.24
CA HIS A 28 -0.09 5.83 4.36
C HIS A 28 0.56 7.16 3.99
N ILE A 29 -0.22 8.16 3.58
CA ILE A 29 0.29 9.47 3.19
C ILE A 29 0.99 10.14 4.37
N PHE A 30 0.31 10.31 5.50
CA PHE A 30 0.87 11.00 6.66
C PHE A 30 2.00 10.22 7.32
N GLY A 31 1.85 8.90 7.47
CA GLY A 31 2.87 8.04 8.06
C GLY A 31 4.15 8.05 7.23
N PHE A 32 4.02 7.95 5.90
CA PHE A 32 5.17 8.01 5.01
C PHE A 32 5.82 9.39 4.98
N SER A 33 5.02 10.46 4.90
CA SER A 33 5.56 11.83 4.95
C SER A 33 6.31 12.09 6.26
N LEU A 34 5.79 11.66 7.41
CA LEU A 34 6.48 11.80 8.68
C LEU A 34 7.79 11.00 8.71
N TRP A 35 7.77 9.76 8.23
CA TRP A 35 8.96 8.93 8.10
C TRP A 35 10.02 9.59 7.20
N GLU A 36 9.64 10.03 6.01
CA GLU A 36 10.54 10.67 5.03
C GLU A 36 11.17 11.95 5.59
N THR A 37 10.40 12.79 6.30
CA THR A 37 10.95 14.01 6.94
C THR A 37 11.99 13.71 8.02
N SER A 38 12.00 12.49 8.56
CA SER A 38 13.01 12.05 9.54
C SER A 38 14.28 11.49 8.87
N HIS A 39 14.31 11.36 7.55
CA HIS A 39 15.41 10.76 6.76
C HIS A 39 16.18 11.78 5.89
N THR A 40 16.19 13.04 6.29
CA THR A 40 16.97 14.12 5.66
C THR A 40 18.44 14.07 6.10
N TYR A 41 19.21 13.17 5.48
CA TYR A 41 20.65 13.02 5.74
C TYR A 41 21.51 13.72 4.69
N THR A 42 22.61 14.31 5.13
CA THR A 42 23.70 14.79 4.27
C THR A 42 24.54 13.63 3.74
N ALA A 43 25.29 13.83 2.65
CA ALA A 43 26.18 12.81 2.10
C ALA A 43 27.26 12.35 3.10
N GLU A 44 27.75 13.26 3.95
CA GLU A 44 28.70 12.93 5.01
C GLU A 44 28.08 12.02 6.08
N GLU A 45 26.86 12.31 6.52
CA GLU A 45 26.13 11.47 7.47
C GLU A 45 25.89 10.06 6.90
N VAL A 46 25.50 9.95 5.61
CA VAL A 46 25.30 8.66 4.95
C VAL A 46 26.60 7.83 4.92
N SER A 47 27.73 8.44 4.56
CA SER A 47 29.04 7.75 4.56
C SER A 47 29.45 7.27 5.96
N ASN A 48 29.22 8.13 6.97
CA ASN A 48 29.48 7.77 8.37
C ASN A 48 28.58 6.62 8.86
N PHE A 49 27.33 6.56 8.39
CA PHE A 49 26.45 5.43 8.68
C PHE A 49 26.96 4.14 8.06
N GLU A 50 27.34 4.15 6.78
CA GLU A 50 27.87 2.95 6.08
C GLU A 50 29.06 2.34 6.84
N ALA A 51 30.04 3.16 7.22
CA ALA A 51 31.23 2.70 7.94
C ALA A 51 30.89 2.09 9.31
N LYS A 52 29.96 2.70 10.06
CA LYS A 52 29.49 2.18 11.36
C LYS A 52 28.70 0.88 11.20
N PHE A 53 27.86 0.79 10.18
CA PHE A 53 27.06 -0.40 9.90
C PHE A 53 27.95 -1.60 9.59
N ALA A 54 28.98 -1.43 8.74
CA ALA A 54 29.91 -2.49 8.39
C ALA A 54 30.65 -3.07 9.61
N GLN A 55 30.84 -2.29 10.67
CA GLN A 55 31.50 -2.73 11.91
C GLN A 55 30.55 -3.41 12.90
N THR A 56 29.26 -3.04 12.89
CA THR A 56 28.30 -3.41 13.96
C THR A 56 27.31 -4.49 13.53
N ILE A 57 26.92 -4.49 12.25
CA ILE A 57 25.90 -5.39 11.72
C ILE A 57 26.61 -6.39 10.80
N THR A 58 27.15 -7.46 11.37
CA THR A 58 27.89 -8.46 10.61
C THR A 58 26.93 -9.47 9.96
N ALA A 59 27.33 -10.03 8.82
CA ALA A 59 26.51 -10.96 8.04
C ALA A 59 26.24 -12.29 8.75
N ASP A 60 27.16 -12.72 9.63
CA ASP A 60 27.06 -13.96 10.41
C ASP A 60 26.06 -13.82 11.57
N ALA A 61 26.01 -12.66 12.22
CA ALA A 61 25.11 -12.41 13.35
C ALA A 61 23.73 -11.89 12.93
N PHE A 62 23.67 -11.05 11.89
CA PHE A 62 22.45 -10.37 11.46
C PHE A 62 22.27 -10.40 9.94
N PRO A 63 22.09 -11.59 9.33
CA PRO A 63 22.12 -11.74 7.87
C PRO A 63 21.13 -10.83 7.13
N TYR A 64 19.87 -10.77 7.59
CA TYR A 64 18.83 -9.96 6.93
C TYR A 64 19.01 -8.46 7.13
N LEU A 65 19.48 -8.04 8.30
CA LEU A 65 19.72 -6.63 8.58
C LEU A 65 20.97 -6.15 7.83
N HIS A 66 21.99 -7.00 7.73
CA HIS A 66 23.17 -6.75 6.92
C HIS A 66 22.79 -6.64 5.43
N GLU A 67 21.98 -7.56 4.90
CA GLU A 67 21.46 -7.48 3.53
C GLU A 67 20.70 -6.16 3.30
N HIS A 68 19.75 -5.84 4.17
CA HIS A 68 18.95 -4.63 4.04
C HIS A 68 19.80 -3.35 4.16
N ALA A 69 20.75 -3.31 5.11
CA ALA A 69 21.68 -2.19 5.22
C ALA A 69 22.49 -2.00 3.94
N ARG A 70 22.99 -3.10 3.34
CA ARG A 70 23.70 -3.02 2.05
C ARG A 70 22.84 -2.48 0.92
N GLN A 71 21.54 -2.82 0.88
CA GLN A 71 20.61 -2.29 -0.12
C GLN A 71 20.52 -0.75 -0.08
N HIS A 72 20.66 -0.13 1.11
CA HIS A 72 20.70 1.35 1.22
C HIS A 72 21.93 1.97 0.57
N PHE A 73 23.04 1.25 0.43
CA PHE A 73 24.30 1.75 -0.13
C PHE A 73 24.59 1.26 -1.56
N SER A 74 23.77 0.33 -2.09
CA SER A 74 23.96 -0.24 -3.43
C SER A 74 22.87 0.19 -4.41
N GLU A 75 23.25 0.34 -5.67
CA GLU A 75 22.30 0.43 -6.78
C GLU A 75 21.59 -0.90 -7.07
N GLY A 76 20.40 -0.84 -7.68
CA GLY A 76 19.66 -2.03 -8.09
C GLY A 76 18.13 -1.82 -8.17
N PRO A 77 17.37 -2.88 -8.52
CA PRO A 77 15.92 -2.80 -8.71
C PRO A 77 15.14 -2.28 -7.50
N HIS A 78 15.66 -2.48 -6.29
CA HIS A 78 15.07 -1.97 -5.04
C HIS A 78 15.09 -0.43 -4.94
N ARG A 79 15.86 0.27 -5.78
CA ARG A 79 15.84 1.73 -5.92
C ARG A 79 14.95 2.24 -7.05
N GLU A 80 14.52 1.36 -7.97
CA GLU A 80 13.69 1.74 -9.13
C GLU A 80 12.27 2.13 -8.72
N VAL A 81 11.73 1.46 -7.70
CA VAL A 81 10.41 1.76 -7.13
C VAL A 81 10.59 2.37 -5.75
N ARG A 82 10.08 3.58 -5.57
CA ARG A 82 10.05 4.25 -4.28
C ARG A 82 9.06 3.54 -3.35
N ALA A 83 9.41 3.45 -2.07
CA ALA A 83 8.60 2.75 -1.06
C ALA A 83 7.18 3.34 -0.90
N PHE A 84 7.00 4.65 -1.16
CA PHE A 84 5.69 5.31 -1.14
C PHE A 84 4.75 4.71 -2.20
N GLU A 85 5.22 4.67 -3.45
CA GLU A 85 4.50 4.12 -4.60
C GLU A 85 4.21 2.65 -4.40
N PHE A 86 5.22 1.88 -3.95
CA PHE A 86 5.02 0.46 -3.65
C PHE A 86 3.89 0.23 -2.63
N GLY A 87 3.89 0.97 -1.52
CA GLY A 87 2.82 0.88 -0.52
C GLY A 87 1.45 1.34 -1.03
N LEU A 88 1.43 2.41 -1.85
CA LEU A 88 0.20 2.92 -2.44
C LEU A 88 -0.41 1.93 -3.42
N ASP A 89 0.40 1.29 -4.25
CA ASP A 89 -0.03 0.25 -5.19
C ASP A 89 -0.63 -0.96 -4.47
N LEU A 90 -0.05 -1.35 -3.33
CA LEU A 90 -0.61 -2.40 -2.49
C LEU A 90 -1.99 -2.02 -1.95
N ILE A 91 -2.15 -0.79 -1.45
CA ILE A 91 -3.43 -0.30 -0.91
C ILE A 91 -4.49 -0.23 -2.02
N VAL A 92 -4.18 0.42 -3.14
CA VAL A 92 -5.10 0.58 -4.27
C VAL A 92 -5.43 -0.77 -4.90
N GLY A 93 -4.45 -1.66 -5.03
CA GLY A 93 -4.65 -3.03 -5.50
C GLY A 93 -5.56 -3.84 -4.57
N GLY A 94 -5.42 -3.70 -3.25
CA GLY A 94 -6.31 -4.31 -2.26
C GLY A 94 -7.74 -3.79 -2.37
N LEU A 95 -7.91 -2.47 -2.46
CA LEU A 95 -9.22 -1.83 -2.63
C LEU A 95 -9.91 -2.27 -3.94
N THR A 96 -9.14 -2.39 -5.02
CA THR A 96 -9.64 -2.88 -6.31
C THR A 96 -10.19 -4.30 -6.19
N LYS A 97 -9.46 -5.22 -5.55
CA LYS A 97 -9.93 -6.59 -5.30
C LYS A 97 -11.21 -6.64 -4.47
N ILE A 98 -11.33 -5.78 -3.45
CA ILE A 98 -12.54 -5.67 -2.62
C ILE A 98 -13.73 -5.22 -3.48
N ARG A 99 -13.56 -4.17 -4.29
CA ARG A 99 -14.59 -3.67 -5.21
C ARG A 99 -15.05 -4.77 -6.16
N ASP A 100 -14.10 -5.44 -6.80
CA ASP A 100 -14.40 -6.44 -7.84
C ASP A 100 -15.11 -7.66 -7.23
N THR A 101 -14.73 -8.08 -6.02
CA THR A 101 -15.41 -9.16 -5.29
C THR A 101 -16.86 -8.79 -4.94
N ALA A 102 -17.08 -7.55 -4.45
CA ALA A 102 -18.42 -7.05 -4.16
C ALA A 102 -19.29 -6.95 -5.42
N HIS A 103 -18.69 -6.55 -6.55
CA HIS A 103 -19.39 -6.46 -7.84
C HIS A 103 -19.79 -7.84 -8.38
N VAL A 104 -18.89 -8.83 -8.30
CA VAL A 104 -19.19 -10.22 -8.69
C VAL A 104 -20.31 -10.82 -7.83
N GLY A 105 -20.31 -10.55 -6.52
CA GLY A 105 -21.38 -10.96 -5.61
C GLY A 105 -22.74 -10.36 -5.99
N SER A 106 -22.76 -9.07 -6.32
CA SER A 106 -23.97 -8.36 -6.79
C SER A 106 -24.50 -8.95 -8.11
N CYS A 107 -23.65 -9.18 -9.12
CA CYS A 107 -24.07 -9.79 -10.38
C CYS A 107 -24.60 -11.23 -10.22
N ARG A 108 -24.05 -12.02 -9.28
CA ARG A 108 -24.56 -13.39 -9.00
C ARG A 108 -25.91 -13.37 -8.32
N SER A 109 -26.12 -12.45 -7.38
CA SER A 109 -27.42 -12.24 -6.73
C SER A 109 -28.50 -11.85 -7.76
N GLY A 110 -28.21 -10.89 -8.64
CA GLY A 110 -29.15 -10.43 -9.68
C GLY A 110 -29.59 -11.53 -10.65
N ARG A 111 -28.67 -12.39 -11.11
CA ARG A 111 -29.01 -13.52 -12.00
C ARG A 111 -29.91 -14.57 -11.35
N ASN A 112 -29.78 -14.79 -10.04
CA ASN A 112 -30.63 -15.74 -9.32
C ASN A 112 -32.07 -15.22 -9.16
N VAL A 113 -32.26 -13.89 -9.10
CA VAL A 113 -33.59 -13.28 -9.04
C VAL A 113 -34.29 -13.35 -10.41
N GLU A 114 -33.55 -13.14 -11.51
CA GLU A 114 -34.08 -13.18 -12.88
C GLU A 114 -34.46 -14.60 -13.34
N ALA A 115 -33.78 -15.63 -12.83
CA ALA A 115 -34.13 -17.04 -13.06
C ALA A 115 -35.36 -17.52 -12.24
N ALA A 116 -35.85 -16.72 -11.28
CA ALA A 116 -36.84 -17.13 -10.28
C ALA A 116 -38.28 -16.58 -10.50
N GLY A 117 -38.62 -16.03 -11.67
CA GLY A 117 -40.01 -15.70 -11.99
C GLY A 117 -40.22 -15.35 -13.47
N ILE A 118 -41.35 -15.64 -14.14
CA ILE A 118 -42.71 -16.05 -13.75
C ILE A 118 -43.32 -16.72 -15.00
N GLU A 119 -43.90 -17.92 -14.92
CA GLU A 119 -44.86 -18.40 -15.93
C GLU A 119 -46.24 -17.80 -15.64
N PRO A 120 -46.93 -17.17 -16.62
CA PRO A 120 -48.27 -16.65 -16.39
C PRO A 120 -49.30 -17.80 -16.41
N ALA A 121 -50.25 -17.71 -15.49
CA ALA A 121 -51.45 -18.54 -15.41
C ALA A 121 -52.49 -18.18 -16.49
#